data_AF-A0A6F9DCQ9-F1
#
_entry.id   AF-A0A6F9DCQ9-F1
#
_cell.length_a   1.000
_cell.length_b   1.000
_cell.length_c   1.000
_cell.angle_alpha   90.00
_cell.angle_beta   90.00
_cell.angle_gamma   90.00
#
_symmetry.space_group_name_H-M   'P 1'
#
loop_
_entity.id
_entity.type
_entity.pdbx_description
1 polymer ?
#
loop_
_entity_poly.entity_id
_entity_poly.type
_entity_poly.pdbx_seq_one_letter_code
_entity_poly.pdbx_strand_id
1 'polypeptide(L)'
;MDGIGSENLELSFRIWICGGSIDIAPCSRVGHIGRRRKPYQKESDLEAVLRNKIRVAELWMGEYKWMFYRRTPKARTMLIPDLDKRRQLHDELQCGNFEWFMNEIYPDLHIVPYEDLILHGEIRCSSNEDWCLESNNIHGNPGSVVDVAPCHGVGKGQVCIISL
;
A
#
# COMPACT_ATOMS: atom_id res chain seq x y z
N MET A 1 -7.05 12.73 8.47
CA MET A 1 -6.75 11.34 8.84
C MET A 1 -7.49 11.06 10.13
N ASP A 2 -8.08 9.86 10.25
CA ASP A 2 -8.83 9.48 11.44
C ASP A 2 -7.97 8.52 12.26
N GLY A 3 -7.65 8.87 13.51
CA GLY A 3 -6.86 8.01 14.40
C GLY A 3 -5.42 7.79 13.92
N ILE A 4 -4.98 6.54 13.81
CA ILE A 4 -3.59 6.13 13.59
C ILE A 4 -3.42 5.58 12.17
N GLY A 5 -2.28 5.85 11.53
CA GLY A 5 -1.78 5.10 10.39
C GLY A 5 -1.88 5.85 9.07
N SER A 6 -0.81 5.71 8.27
CA SER A 6 -0.62 6.29 6.93
C SER A 6 -0.41 7.81 6.90
N GLU A 7 -0.39 8.48 8.04
CA GLU A 7 -0.03 9.91 8.14
C GLU A 7 1.41 10.17 7.74
N ASN A 8 2.32 9.23 8.05
CA ASN A 8 3.72 9.30 7.66
C ASN A 8 3.89 9.21 6.13
N LEU A 9 3.12 8.33 5.47
CA LEU A 9 3.12 8.21 4.01
C LEU A 9 2.50 9.43 3.34
N GLU A 10 1.35 9.92 3.84
CA GLU A 10 0.73 11.15 3.32
C GLU A 10 1.68 12.33 3.37
N LEU A 11 2.33 12.54 4.52
CA LEU A 11 3.29 13.62 4.69
C LEU A 11 4.50 13.43 3.76
N SER A 12 4.98 12.19 3.62
CA SER A 12 6.14 11.90 2.78
C SER A 12 5.87 12.21 1.31
N PHE A 13 4.76 11.71 0.77
CA PHE A 13 4.36 11.97 -0.60
C PHE A 13 4.10 13.46 -0.83
N ARG A 14 3.42 14.13 0.10
CA ARG A 14 3.18 15.57 0.01
C ARG A 14 4.47 16.38 -0.09
N ILE A 15 5.43 16.12 0.80
CA ILE A 15 6.67 16.89 0.82
C ILE A 15 7.43 16.70 -0.49
N TRP A 16 7.66 15.45 -0.91
CA TRP A 16 8.43 15.19 -2.12
C TRP A 16 7.74 15.70 -3.39
N ILE A 17 6.46 15.38 -3.56
CA ILE A 17 5.73 15.67 -4.80
C ILE A 17 5.47 17.18 -4.94
N CYS A 18 5.37 17.91 -3.84
CA CYS A 18 5.18 19.37 -3.86
C CYS A 18 6.51 20.16 -3.73
N GLY A 19 7.65 19.55 -4.06
CA GLY A 19 8.94 20.25 -4.21
C GLY A 19 9.79 20.41 -2.95
N GLY A 20 9.43 19.76 -1.84
CA GLY A 20 10.27 19.65 -0.65
C GLY A 20 11.19 18.41 -0.68
N SER A 21 11.95 18.22 0.40
CA SER A 21 12.83 17.07 0.59
C SER A 21 12.66 16.46 1.99
N ILE A 22 13.01 15.18 2.11
CA ILE A 22 13.03 14.46 3.40
C ILE A 22 14.40 13.82 3.57
N ASP A 23 15.11 14.21 4.62
CA ASP A 23 16.46 13.75 4.90
C ASP A 23 16.53 13.03 6.25
N ILE A 24 17.31 11.95 6.30
CA ILE A 24 17.69 11.29 7.55
C ILE A 24 19.07 11.79 7.94
N ALA A 25 19.14 12.66 8.97
CA ALA A 25 20.40 13.21 9.44
C ALA A 25 21.15 12.21 10.36
N PRO A 26 22.26 11.59 9.92
CA PRO A 26 22.92 10.51 10.68
C PRO A 26 23.53 10.98 12.02
N CYS A 27 23.75 12.28 12.16
CA CYS A 27 24.27 12.92 13.36
C CYS A 27 23.19 13.21 14.41
N SER A 28 21.90 13.23 14.03
CA SER A 28 20.78 13.43 14.95
C SER A 28 20.19 12.09 15.33
N ARG A 29 20.31 11.69 16.61
CA ARG A 29 19.97 10.34 17.06
C ARG A 29 18.90 10.38 18.14
N VAL A 30 17.80 9.68 17.89
CA VAL A 30 16.71 9.46 18.85
C VAL A 30 16.43 7.97 18.91
N GLY A 31 16.46 7.40 20.13
CA GLY A 31 16.13 5.99 20.34
C GLY A 31 14.61 5.78 20.42
N HIS A 32 14.08 4.85 19.64
CA HIS A 32 12.67 4.45 19.70
C HIS A 32 12.54 3.00 20.18
N ILE A 33 11.82 2.77 21.28
CA ILE A 33 11.57 1.42 21.80
C ILE A 33 10.44 0.78 21.00
N GLY A 34 10.81 -0.12 20.09
CA GLY A 34 9.87 -0.93 19.31
C GLY A 34 9.00 -1.79 20.21
N ARG A 35 7.67 -1.77 19.99
CA ARG A 35 6.72 -2.61 20.73
C ARG A 35 6.38 -3.84 19.91
N ARG A 36 6.31 -5.03 20.55
CA ARG A 36 5.88 -6.28 19.90
C ARG A 36 4.39 -6.28 19.51
N ARG A 37 3.55 -5.57 20.24
CA ARG A 37 2.11 -5.44 20.00
C ARG A 37 1.68 -4.00 20.26
N LYS A 38 0.65 -3.53 19.55
CA LYS A 38 0.04 -2.21 19.77
C LYS A 38 -0.92 -2.28 20.98
N PRO A 39 -0.63 -1.61 22.11
CA PRO A 39 -1.36 -1.83 23.36
C PRO A 39 -2.79 -1.28 23.39
N TYR A 40 -3.21 -0.47 22.42
CA TYR A 40 -4.53 0.18 22.37
C TYR A 40 -5.27 -0.02 21.04
N GLN A 41 -4.83 -0.97 20.21
CA GLN A 41 -5.45 -1.14 18.90
C GLN A 41 -6.83 -1.78 19.05
N LYS A 42 -7.87 -0.98 18.85
CA LYS A 42 -9.26 -1.43 18.75
C LYS A 42 -9.53 -1.91 17.32
N GLU A 43 -10.55 -2.73 17.15
CA GLU A 43 -10.97 -3.20 15.83
C GLU A 43 -11.40 -2.03 14.92
N SER A 44 -12.01 -0.98 15.50
CA SER A 44 -12.29 0.30 14.84
C SER A 44 -11.05 0.96 14.23
N ASP A 45 -9.87 0.72 14.79
CA ASP A 45 -8.63 1.31 14.32
C ASP A 45 -8.15 0.63 13.03
N LEU A 46 -8.51 -0.63 12.79
CA LEU A 46 -8.17 -1.33 11.53
C LEU A 46 -8.90 -0.72 10.34
N GLU A 47 -10.18 -0.39 10.50
CA GLU A 47 -10.94 0.28 9.45
C GLU A 47 -10.52 1.74 9.27
N ALA A 48 -10.19 2.44 10.35
CA ALA A 48 -9.65 3.80 10.28
C ALA A 48 -8.31 3.82 9.54
N VAL A 49 -7.40 2.89 9.86
CA VAL A 49 -6.13 2.70 9.12
C VAL A 49 -6.41 2.46 7.65
N LEU A 50 -7.37 1.59 7.32
CA LEU A 50 -7.68 1.27 5.93
C LEU A 50 -8.29 2.47 5.18
N ARG A 51 -9.18 3.24 5.82
CA ARG A 51 -9.67 4.53 5.29
C ARG A 51 -8.54 5.52 5.05
N ASN A 52 -7.57 5.62 5.96
CA ASN A 52 -6.42 6.50 5.79
C ASN A 52 -5.54 6.05 4.62
N LYS A 53 -5.34 4.74 4.42
CA LYS A 53 -4.64 4.20 3.24
C LYS A 53 -5.36 4.53 1.94
N ILE A 54 -6.69 4.39 1.91
CA ILE A 54 -7.52 4.79 0.76
C ILE A 54 -7.33 6.27 0.45
N ARG A 55 -7.35 7.14 1.48
CA ARG A 55 -7.10 8.59 1.29
C ARG A 55 -5.74 8.85 0.66
N VAL A 56 -4.68 8.17 1.12
CA VAL A 56 -3.34 8.31 0.55
C VAL A 56 -3.31 7.85 -0.90
N ALA A 57 -3.89 6.67 -1.18
CA ALA A 57 -3.90 6.10 -2.52
C ALA A 57 -4.66 6.98 -3.52
N GLU A 58 -5.85 7.46 -3.15
CA GLU A 58 -6.68 8.30 -4.01
C GLU A 58 -6.11 9.71 -4.22
N LEU A 59 -5.38 10.25 -3.26
CA LEU A 59 -4.84 11.61 -3.34
C LEU A 59 -3.48 11.65 -4.03
N TRP A 60 -2.61 10.67 -3.75
CA TRP A 60 -1.20 10.78 -4.10
C TRP A 60 -0.73 9.76 -5.13
N MET A 61 -1.32 8.56 -5.22
CA MET A 61 -0.71 7.47 -6.00
C MET A 61 -1.05 7.48 -7.49
N GLY A 62 -1.94 8.36 -7.96
CA GLY A 62 -2.36 8.41 -9.37
C GLY A 62 -2.80 7.02 -9.86
N GLU A 63 -2.28 6.60 -11.02
CA GLU A 63 -2.56 5.28 -11.59
C GLU A 63 -2.06 4.13 -10.70
N TYR A 64 -0.93 4.29 -10.01
CA TYR A 64 -0.31 3.24 -9.17
C TYR A 64 -1.20 2.76 -8.01
N LYS A 65 -2.30 3.47 -7.70
CA LYS A 65 -3.28 3.04 -6.69
C LYS A 65 -3.88 1.66 -6.98
N TRP A 66 -3.88 1.21 -8.25
CA TRP A 66 -4.36 -0.12 -8.63
C TRP A 66 -3.65 -1.25 -7.84
N MET A 67 -2.34 -1.12 -7.57
CA MET A 67 -1.55 -2.07 -6.80
C MET A 67 -2.07 -2.19 -5.35
N PHE A 68 -2.37 -1.04 -4.73
CA PHE A 68 -2.91 -0.99 -3.38
C PHE A 68 -4.27 -1.70 -3.30
N TYR A 69 -5.19 -1.34 -4.19
CA TYR A 69 -6.53 -1.94 -4.23
C TYR A 69 -6.49 -3.41 -4.60
N ARG A 70 -5.50 -3.87 -5.35
CA ARG A 70 -5.30 -5.29 -5.63
C ARG A 70 -4.91 -6.06 -4.38
N ARG A 71 -3.88 -5.60 -3.69
CA ARG A 71 -3.33 -6.30 -2.51
C ARG A 71 -4.26 -6.22 -1.30
N THR A 72 -5.19 -5.26 -1.31
CA THR A 72 -6.17 -5.03 -0.24
C THR A 72 -7.61 -5.02 -0.79
N PRO A 73 -8.19 -6.17 -1.16
CA PRO A 73 -9.53 -6.25 -1.74
C PRO A 73 -10.63 -5.54 -0.92
N LYS A 74 -10.57 -5.60 0.42
CA LYS A 74 -11.51 -4.90 1.32
C LYS A 74 -11.57 -3.38 1.04
N ALA A 75 -10.48 -2.78 0.56
CA ALA A 75 -10.46 -1.35 0.24
C ALA A 75 -11.42 -0.98 -0.90
N ARG A 76 -11.66 -1.91 -1.85
CA ARG A 76 -12.51 -1.68 -3.03
C ARG A 76 -13.99 -1.51 -2.67
N THR A 77 -14.42 -2.08 -1.55
CA THR A 77 -15.81 -2.04 -1.08
C THR A 77 -16.05 -0.91 -0.09
N MET A 78 -15.01 -0.16 0.29
CA MET A 78 -15.13 0.94 1.25
C MET A 78 -15.42 2.25 0.52
N LEU A 79 -16.19 3.12 1.18
CA LEU A 79 -16.45 4.47 0.69
C LEU A 79 -15.13 5.26 0.61
N ILE A 80 -14.87 5.84 -0.55
CA ILE A 80 -13.80 6.82 -0.73
C ILE A 80 -14.19 8.09 0.05
N PRO A 81 -13.37 8.55 1.02
CA PRO A 81 -13.69 9.76 1.76
C PRO A 81 -13.68 11.00 0.86
N ASP A 82 -14.35 12.07 1.29
CA ASP A 82 -14.21 13.38 0.64
C ASP A 82 -12.75 13.86 0.70
N LEU A 83 -12.22 14.23 -0.46
CA LEU A 83 -10.84 14.67 -0.67
C LEU A 83 -10.76 16.04 -1.34
N ASP A 84 -11.87 16.76 -1.53
CA ASP A 84 -11.93 17.96 -2.37
C ASP A 84 -10.98 19.04 -1.87
N LYS A 85 -10.99 19.33 -0.56
CA LYS A 85 -10.06 20.30 0.05
C LYS A 85 -8.60 19.91 -0.13
N ARG A 86 -8.29 18.62 -0.19
CA ARG A 86 -6.92 18.12 -0.35
C ARG A 86 -6.49 18.15 -1.81
N ARG A 87 -7.39 17.86 -2.74
CA ARG A 87 -7.16 18.03 -4.18
C ARG A 87 -6.94 19.48 -4.54
N GLN A 88 -7.80 20.38 -4.03
CA GLN A 88 -7.62 21.82 -4.19
C GLN A 88 -6.24 22.28 -3.71
N LEU A 89 -5.79 21.81 -2.53
CA LEU A 89 -4.46 22.15 -2.03
C LEU A 89 -3.34 21.58 -2.92
N HIS A 90 -3.50 20.38 -3.46
CA HIS A 90 -2.55 19.78 -4.40
C HIS A 90 -2.41 20.65 -5.66
N ASP A 91 -3.53 21.12 -6.21
CA ASP A 91 -3.56 22.01 -7.38
C ASP A 91 -2.98 23.39 -7.06
N GLU A 92 -3.34 23.99 -5.92
CA GLU A 92 -2.85 25.30 -5.48
C GLU A 92 -1.33 25.33 -5.28
N LEU A 93 -0.76 24.23 -4.78
CA LEU A 93 0.69 24.08 -4.58
C LEU A 93 1.43 23.65 -5.85
N GLN A 94 0.71 23.42 -6.96
CA GLN A 94 1.26 22.95 -8.24
C GLN A 94 2.14 21.69 -8.06
N CYS A 95 1.68 20.78 -7.22
CA CYS A 95 2.40 19.55 -6.91
C CYS A 95 2.55 18.67 -8.18
N GLY A 96 3.64 17.93 -8.26
CA GLY A 96 3.87 16.93 -9.31
C GLY A 96 2.92 15.73 -9.24
N ASN A 97 3.24 14.69 -10.01
CA ASN A 97 2.51 13.43 -10.02
C ASN A 97 3.31 12.31 -9.33
N PHE A 98 2.64 11.19 -9.05
CA PHE A 98 3.28 10.04 -8.40
C PHE A 98 4.32 9.34 -9.27
N GLU A 99 4.16 9.40 -10.60
CA GLU A 99 5.09 8.80 -11.55
C GLU A 99 6.48 9.44 -11.43
N TRP A 100 6.53 10.77 -11.33
CA TRP A 100 7.77 11.50 -11.03
C TRP A 100 8.40 11.03 -9.71
N PHE A 101 7.60 10.86 -8.66
CA PHE A 101 8.11 10.34 -7.37
C PHE A 101 8.72 8.94 -7.53
N MET A 102 8.07 8.06 -8.27
CA MET A 102 8.57 6.71 -8.53
C MET A 102 9.88 6.72 -9.34
N ASN A 103 9.99 7.58 -10.35
CA ASN A 103 11.15 7.61 -11.24
C ASN A 103 12.35 8.34 -10.62
N GLU A 104 12.12 9.42 -9.88
CA GLU A 104 13.19 10.30 -9.40
C GLU A 104 13.54 10.10 -7.92
N ILE A 105 12.53 9.83 -7.08
CA ILE A 105 12.72 9.76 -5.62
C ILE A 105 12.88 8.32 -5.13
N TYR A 106 12.15 7.37 -5.70
CA TYR A 106 12.25 5.96 -5.28
C TYR A 106 12.35 4.96 -6.45
N PRO A 107 13.33 5.11 -7.36
CA PRO A 107 13.49 4.22 -8.52
C PRO A 107 13.85 2.78 -8.15
N ASP A 108 14.48 2.56 -7.00
CA ASP A 108 14.85 1.21 -6.54
C ASP A 108 13.64 0.37 -6.12
N LEU A 109 12.46 0.99 -5.94
CA LEU A 109 11.25 0.26 -5.65
C LEU A 109 10.76 -0.46 -6.90
N HIS A 110 11.05 -1.76 -6.98
CA HIS A 110 10.62 -2.59 -8.09
C HIS A 110 9.11 -2.76 -8.07
N ILE A 111 8.45 -2.24 -9.10
CA ILE A 111 7.02 -2.39 -9.35
C ILE A 111 6.86 -3.01 -10.74
N VAL A 112 5.96 -3.98 -10.87
CA VAL A 112 5.54 -4.49 -12.19
C VAL A 112 4.72 -3.38 -12.88
N PRO A 113 5.18 -2.82 -14.01
CA PRO A 113 4.41 -1.83 -14.75
C PRO A 113 3.03 -2.39 -15.10
N TYR A 114 2.02 -1.52 -15.14
CA TYR A 114 0.66 -1.96 -15.49
C TYR A 114 0.60 -2.57 -16.91
N GLU A 115 1.44 -2.08 -17.82
CA GLU A 115 1.54 -2.54 -19.21
C GLU A 115 2.08 -3.96 -19.32
N ASP A 116 2.95 -4.37 -18.39
CA ASP A 116 3.53 -5.71 -18.35
C ASP A 116 2.64 -6.72 -17.61
N LEU A 117 1.52 -6.26 -17.04
CA LEU A 117 0.62 -7.09 -16.26
C LEU A 117 -0.27 -7.96 -17.16
N ILE A 118 0.00 -9.28 -17.18
CA ILE A 118 -0.84 -10.24 -17.91
C ILE A 118 -2.06 -10.59 -17.07
N LEU A 119 -1.82 -11.09 -15.85
CA LEU A 119 -2.85 -11.59 -14.95
C LEU A 119 -2.48 -11.26 -13.50
N HIS A 120 -3.49 -11.10 -12.67
CA HIS A 120 -3.28 -10.93 -11.25
C HIS A 120 -4.42 -11.57 -10.47
N GLY A 121 -4.07 -12.28 -9.39
CA GLY A 121 -5.03 -12.76 -8.41
C GLY A 121 -4.75 -14.04 -7.70
N GLU A 122 -5.84 -14.59 -7.17
CA GLU A 122 -5.84 -15.90 -6.53
C GLU A 122 -5.62 -16.96 -7.61
N ILE A 123 -4.65 -17.83 -7.38
CA ILE A 123 -4.46 -19.03 -8.20
C ILE A 123 -5.18 -20.16 -7.48
N ARG A 124 -6.32 -20.58 -8.04
CA ARG A 124 -7.17 -21.64 -7.48
C ARG A 124 -6.76 -23.01 -8.01
N CYS A 125 -6.86 -24.02 -7.15
CA CYS A 125 -6.59 -25.39 -7.53
C CYS A 125 -7.71 -25.92 -8.46
N SER A 126 -7.35 -26.47 -9.61
CA SER A 126 -8.34 -26.96 -10.58
C SER A 126 -9.12 -28.19 -10.07
N SER A 127 -8.53 -28.98 -9.16
CA SER A 127 -9.21 -30.14 -8.56
C SER A 127 -10.13 -29.77 -7.39
N ASN A 128 -9.95 -28.59 -6.79
CA ASN A 128 -10.81 -28.09 -5.72
C ASN A 128 -10.71 -26.55 -5.66
N GLU A 129 -11.75 -25.86 -6.12
CA GLU A 129 -11.78 -24.40 -6.23
C GLU A 129 -11.79 -23.67 -4.87
N ASP A 130 -12.03 -24.37 -3.77
CA ASP A 130 -11.96 -23.81 -2.41
C ASP A 130 -10.51 -23.64 -1.92
N TRP A 131 -9.53 -24.13 -2.67
CA TRP A 131 -8.10 -24.09 -2.30
C TRP A 131 -7.31 -23.16 -3.22
N CYS A 132 -6.53 -22.28 -2.61
CA CYS A 132 -5.75 -21.24 -3.25
C CYS A 132 -4.26 -21.40 -2.94
N LEU A 133 -3.40 -21.05 -3.90
CA LEU A 133 -1.97 -20.87 -3.65
C LEU A 133 -1.75 -19.76 -2.62
N GLU A 134 -0.97 -20.05 -1.58
CA GLU A 134 -0.75 -19.18 -0.43
C GLU A 134 0.75 -19.06 -0.14
N SER A 135 1.21 -17.82 -0.07
CA SER A 135 2.50 -17.50 0.53
C SER A 135 2.31 -17.22 2.02
N ASN A 136 2.58 -18.23 2.86
CA ASN A 136 2.65 -18.09 4.32
C ASN A 136 3.83 -17.20 4.81
N ASN A 137 4.47 -16.48 3.88
CA ASN A 137 5.57 -15.60 4.13
C ASN A 137 5.09 -14.26 4.69
N ILE A 138 4.72 -14.26 5.97
CA ILE A 138 4.27 -13.09 6.72
C ILE A 138 5.33 -11.96 6.67
N HIS A 139 6.60 -12.29 6.44
CA HIS A 139 7.74 -11.37 6.51
C HIS A 139 8.38 -11.03 5.15
N GLY A 140 7.93 -11.63 4.04
CA GLY A 140 8.52 -11.40 2.72
C GLY A 140 9.93 -11.96 2.53
N ASN A 141 10.37 -12.92 3.34
CA ASN A 141 11.69 -13.54 3.24
C ASN A 141 11.84 -14.39 1.95
N PRO A 142 12.84 -14.14 1.09
CA PRO A 142 13.11 -14.96 -0.07
C PRO A 142 13.32 -16.45 0.29
N GLY A 143 12.91 -17.37 -0.59
CA GLY A 143 13.10 -18.81 -0.40
C GLY A 143 12.05 -19.50 0.49
N SER A 144 11.02 -18.78 0.93
CA SER A 144 9.89 -19.38 1.65
C SER A 144 9.11 -20.34 0.75
N VAL A 145 8.75 -21.51 1.29
CA VAL A 145 7.89 -22.48 0.57
C VAL A 145 6.50 -21.87 0.39
N VAL A 146 5.98 -21.98 -0.83
CA VAL A 146 4.59 -21.65 -1.17
C VAL A 146 3.74 -22.89 -0.93
N ASP A 147 2.59 -22.73 -0.30
CA ASP A 147 1.70 -23.82 0.08
C ASP A 147 0.29 -23.60 -0.52
N VAL A 148 -0.64 -24.49 -0.26
CA VAL A 148 -2.06 -24.33 -0.63
C VAL A 148 -2.89 -24.20 0.65
N ALA A 149 -3.79 -23.23 0.69
CA ALA A 149 -4.68 -22.97 1.82
C ALA A 149 -6.12 -22.70 1.34
N PRO A 150 -7.13 -22.76 2.22
CA PRO A 150 -8.48 -22.34 1.87
C PRO A 150 -8.51 -20.90 1.32
N CYS A 151 -9.17 -20.71 0.19
CA CYS A 151 -9.35 -19.41 -0.43
C CYS A 151 -10.14 -18.49 0.50
N HIS A 152 -9.62 -17.30 0.80
CA HIS A 152 -10.25 -16.38 1.76
C HIS A 152 -10.67 -15.03 1.17
N GLY A 153 -10.29 -14.66 -0.06
CA GLY A 153 -10.72 -13.39 -0.66
C GLY A 153 -10.11 -12.12 -0.05
N VAL A 154 -9.32 -12.24 1.02
CA VAL A 154 -8.75 -11.10 1.78
C VAL A 154 -7.47 -10.54 1.12
N GLY A 155 -6.94 -11.21 0.10
CA GLY A 155 -5.70 -10.82 -0.58
C GLY A 155 -4.45 -11.31 0.16
N LYS A 156 -3.48 -10.42 0.40
CA LYS A 156 -2.20 -10.75 1.08
C LYS A 156 -1.39 -11.83 0.35
N GLY A 157 -1.15 -12.98 0.99
CA GLY A 157 -0.30 -14.04 0.46
C GLY A 157 -1.00 -14.92 -0.59
N GLN A 158 -2.32 -14.78 -0.78
CA GLN A 158 -3.07 -15.43 -1.87
C GLN A 158 -3.17 -14.58 -3.15
N VAL A 159 -2.39 -13.50 -3.26
CA VAL A 159 -2.39 -12.65 -4.47
C VAL A 159 -1.09 -12.83 -5.22
N CYS A 160 -1.19 -13.43 -6.40
CA CYS A 160 -0.10 -13.58 -7.35
C CYS A 160 -0.22 -12.54 -8.47
N ILE A 161 0.91 -12.20 -9.07
CA ILE A 161 1.03 -11.37 -10.27
C ILE A 161 1.77 -12.20 -11.31
N ILE A 162 1.24 -12.22 -12.53
CA ILE A 162 1.87 -12.83 -13.71
C ILE A 162 2.12 -11.67 -14.67
N SER A 163 3.39 -11.45 -14.98
CA SER A 163 3.86 -10.44 -15.93
C SER A 163 4.69 -11.08 -17.03
N LEU A 164 4.90 -10.34 -18.13
CA LEU A 164 5.80 -10.73 -19.22
C LEU A 164 7.28 -10.67 -18.80
#